data_AF-A0A7K9G3K6-F1
#
_entry.id   AF-A0A7K9G3K6-F1
#
_cell.length_a   1.000
_cell.length_b   1.000
_cell.length_c   1.000
_cell.angle_alpha   90.00
_cell.angle_beta   90.00
_cell.angle_gamma   90.00
#
_symmetry.space_group_name_H-M   'P 1'
#
loop_
_entity.id
_entity.type
_entity.pdbx_description
1 polymer ?
#
loop_
_entity_poly.entity_id
_entity_poly.type
_entity_poly.pdbx_seq_one_letter_code
_entity_poly.pdbx_strand_id
1 'polypeptide(L)'
;SGGPVGVLGYPWPPPKCHSLLCRLCAGCQSLFPGVSLPPQRRCRWLCPDCRAQRRDFNREQRFYKRVGCGTCQACRIPEDCGICSACARNPPGGPSGPGRTPKCLLRR
;
A
#
# COMPACT_ATOMS: atom_id res chain seq x y z
N SER A 1 -45.70 -37.64 25.80
CA SER A 1 -46.51 -36.62 25.12
C SER A 1 -45.96 -35.26 25.49
N GLY A 2 -45.41 -34.53 24.52
CA GLY A 2 -44.84 -33.20 24.73
C GLY A 2 -44.21 -32.68 23.45
N GLY A 3 -45.00 -31.98 22.63
CA GLY A 3 -44.47 -30.97 21.72
C GLY A 3 -44.77 -29.57 22.30
N PRO A 4 -44.59 -28.49 21.54
CA PRO A 4 -43.39 -28.04 20.84
C PRO A 4 -42.96 -26.65 21.34
N VAL A 5 -41.71 -26.22 21.10
CA VAL A 5 -41.37 -24.78 21.08
C VAL A 5 -40.54 -24.50 19.84
N GLY A 6 -41.13 -23.80 18.88
CA GLY A 6 -40.39 -23.19 17.79
C GLY A 6 -40.06 -21.75 18.15
N VAL A 7 -38.87 -21.26 17.78
CA VAL A 7 -38.71 -19.90 17.27
C VAL A 7 -37.35 -19.70 16.56
N LEU A 8 -37.46 -19.14 15.35
CA LEU A 8 -36.59 -18.13 14.73
C LEU A 8 -35.24 -18.54 14.10
N GLY A 9 -35.30 -18.80 12.80
CA GLY A 9 -34.83 -17.82 11.82
C GLY A 9 -33.32 -17.62 11.65
N TYR A 10 -32.75 -18.27 10.63
CA TYR A 10 -31.76 -17.64 9.74
C TYR A 10 -31.96 -18.19 8.32
N PRO A 11 -32.33 -17.36 7.32
CA PRO A 11 -32.41 -17.77 5.93
C PRO A 11 -31.07 -17.50 5.26
N TRP A 12 -30.18 -18.48 5.16
CA TRP A 12 -29.20 -18.61 4.07
C TRP A 12 -28.25 -19.79 4.34
N PRO A 13 -28.04 -20.71 3.39
CA PRO A 13 -26.80 -21.47 3.41
C PRO A 13 -25.62 -20.49 3.21
N PRO A 14 -24.51 -20.61 3.96
CA PRO A 14 -23.29 -19.92 3.57
C PRO A 14 -22.97 -20.33 2.12
N PRO A 15 -22.57 -19.41 1.23
CA PRO A 15 -22.30 -19.76 -0.15
C PRO A 15 -21.21 -20.84 -0.14
N LYS A 16 -21.62 -22.06 -0.48
CA LYS A 16 -20.76 -23.24 -0.50
C LYS A 16 -19.75 -23.06 -1.65
N CYS A 17 -18.62 -22.40 -1.37
CA CYS A 17 -17.48 -22.30 -2.29
C CYS A 17 -16.78 -23.67 -2.29
N HIS A 18 -17.34 -24.63 -3.04
CA HIS A 18 -16.92 -26.03 -3.04
C HIS A 18 -15.69 -26.28 -3.94
N SER A 19 -14.73 -25.36 -3.99
CA SER A 19 -13.56 -25.51 -4.86
C SER A 19 -12.27 -25.09 -4.17
N LEU A 20 -11.25 -25.93 -4.32
CA LEU A 20 -9.84 -25.72 -3.95
C LEU A 20 -9.19 -24.49 -4.63
N LEU A 21 -9.99 -23.65 -5.28
CA LEU A 21 -9.63 -22.43 -5.95
C LEU A 21 -9.94 -21.20 -5.09
N CYS A 22 -10.83 -21.26 -4.09
CA CYS A 22 -11.15 -20.08 -3.26
C CYS A 22 -9.96 -19.73 -2.33
N ARG A 23 -9.58 -18.44 -2.26
CA ARG A 23 -8.47 -17.96 -1.41
C ARG A 23 -8.97 -16.91 -0.43
N LEU A 24 -8.34 -16.84 0.75
CA LEU A 24 -8.64 -15.82 1.76
C LEU A 24 -7.85 -14.54 1.49
N CYS A 25 -8.54 -13.39 1.43
CA CYS A 25 -7.89 -12.09 1.31
C CYS A 25 -7.24 -11.66 2.63
N ALA A 26 -5.95 -11.35 2.63
CA ALA A 26 -5.21 -10.85 3.79
C ALA A 26 -5.41 -9.35 4.07
N GLY A 27 -6.38 -8.72 3.41
CA GLY A 27 -6.82 -7.34 3.66
C GLY A 27 -8.18 -7.35 4.37
N CYS A 28 -9.21 -7.79 3.65
CA CYS A 28 -10.60 -7.79 4.13
C CYS A 28 -11.09 -9.12 4.72
N GLN A 29 -10.27 -10.18 4.73
CA GLN A 29 -10.64 -11.51 5.24
C GLN A 29 -11.82 -12.17 4.49
N SER A 30 -12.20 -11.66 3.32
CA SER A 30 -13.21 -12.30 2.47
C SER A 30 -12.59 -13.39 1.59
N LEU A 31 -13.36 -14.46 1.36
CA LEU A 31 -13.04 -15.48 0.35
C LEU A 31 -13.30 -14.92 -1.05
N PHE A 32 -12.36 -15.12 -1.97
CA PHE A 32 -12.52 -14.73 -3.36
C PHE A 32 -12.08 -15.86 -4.31
N PRO A 33 -12.64 -15.93 -5.53
CA PRO A 33 -12.24 -16.92 -6.53
C PRO A 33 -10.74 -16.83 -6.82
N GLY A 34 -10.07 -17.98 -6.89
CA GLY A 34 -8.65 -18.05 -7.18
C GLY A 34 -8.35 -17.54 -8.56
N VAL A 35 -7.85 -16.31 -8.63
CA VAL A 35 -7.19 -15.79 -9.84
C VAL A 35 -5.80 -16.40 -9.95
N SER A 36 -5.38 -16.71 -11.18
CA SER A 36 -4.02 -17.16 -11.51
C SER A 36 -3.03 -16.02 -11.32
N LEU A 37 -2.64 -15.76 -10.06
CA LEU A 37 -1.55 -14.83 -9.77
C LEU A 37 -0.21 -15.57 -9.92
N PRO A 38 0.83 -14.90 -10.45
CA PRO A 38 2.16 -15.49 -10.52
C PRO A 38 2.59 -15.97 -9.13
N PRO A 39 3.35 -17.07 -9.04
CA PRO A 39 3.79 -17.63 -7.76
C PRO A 39 4.61 -16.58 -6.99
N GLN A 40 3.94 -15.85 -6.10
CA GLN A 40 4.55 -14.80 -5.31
C GLN A 40 5.10 -15.47 -4.06
N ARG A 41 6.43 -15.41 -3.88
CA ARG A 41 7.20 -16.07 -2.79
C ARG A 41 6.77 -15.72 -1.34
N ARG A 42 5.76 -14.85 -1.16
CA ARG A 42 5.16 -14.52 0.14
C ARG A 42 3.64 -14.54 -0.04
N CYS A 43 2.98 -15.55 0.52
CA CYS A 43 1.58 -15.94 0.36
C CYS A 43 0.54 -14.92 0.91
N ARG A 44 0.71 -13.62 0.64
CA ARG A 44 -0.30 -12.61 1.00
C ARG A 44 -1.24 -12.36 -0.17
N TRP A 45 -2.28 -13.19 -0.25
CA TRP A 45 -3.34 -13.07 -1.25
C TRP A 45 -4.22 -11.86 -0.95
N LEU A 46 -4.50 -11.03 -1.95
CA LEU A 46 -5.44 -9.92 -1.87
C LEU A 46 -6.49 -10.11 -2.96
N CYS A 47 -7.76 -9.94 -2.60
CA CYS A 47 -8.86 -9.87 -3.57
C CYS A 47 -8.62 -8.71 -4.55
N PRO A 48 -9.31 -8.68 -5.71
CA PRO A 48 -9.19 -7.60 -6.69
C PRO A 48 -9.32 -6.20 -6.07
N ASP A 49 -10.27 -6.00 -5.15
CA ASP A 49 -10.52 -4.70 -4.53
C ASP A 49 -9.39 -4.26 -3.58
N CYS A 50 -8.99 -5.11 -2.64
CA CYS A 50 -7.87 -4.79 -1.75
C CYS A 50 -6.55 -4.62 -2.53
N ARG A 51 -6.40 -5.31 -3.66
CA ARG A 51 -5.26 -5.11 -4.56
C ARG A 51 -5.34 -3.76 -5.26
N ALA A 52 -6.51 -3.33 -5.74
CA ALA A 52 -6.73 -2.03 -6.35
C ALA A 52 -6.47 -0.89 -5.35
N GLN A 53 -7.12 -0.95 -4.18
CA GLN A 53 -6.92 0.02 -3.09
C GLN A 53 -5.44 0.16 -2.70
N ARG A 54 -4.71 -0.96 -2.58
CA ARG A 54 -3.27 -0.91 -2.27
C ARG A 54 -2.45 -0.31 -3.41
N ARG A 55 -2.84 -0.50 -4.67
CA ARG A 55 -2.19 0.15 -5.81
C ARG A 55 -2.44 1.67 -5.79
N ASP A 56 -3.67 2.08 -5.51
CA ASP A 56 -4.06 3.49 -5.44
C ASP A 56 -3.36 4.21 -4.28
N PHE A 57 -3.38 3.62 -3.09
CA PHE A 57 -2.60 4.12 -1.95
C PHE A 57 -1.13 4.23 -2.31
N ASN A 58 -0.51 3.19 -2.89
CA ASN A 58 0.89 3.25 -3.29
C ASN A 58 1.17 4.33 -4.35
N ARG A 59 0.23 4.58 -5.26
CA ARG A 59 0.33 5.66 -6.27
C ARG A 59 0.35 7.02 -5.57
N GLU A 60 -0.57 7.25 -4.66
CA GLU A 60 -0.66 8.48 -3.87
C GLU A 60 0.59 8.68 -2.97
N GLN A 61 1.03 7.63 -2.26
CA GLN A 61 2.25 7.70 -1.46
C GLN A 61 3.50 8.00 -2.32
N ARG A 62 3.58 7.53 -3.56
CA ARG A 62 4.65 7.90 -4.50
C ARG A 62 4.55 9.35 -4.97
N PHE A 63 3.35 9.90 -5.08
CA PHE A 63 3.14 11.31 -5.38
C PHE A 63 3.66 12.18 -4.23
N TYR A 64 3.21 11.93 -3.00
CA TYR A 64 3.64 12.70 -1.83
C TYR A 64 5.13 12.54 -1.51
N LYS A 65 5.74 11.38 -1.75
CA LYS A 65 7.21 11.22 -1.63
C LYS A 65 8.01 12.08 -2.62
N ARG A 66 7.42 12.44 -3.76
CA ARG A 66 8.07 13.31 -4.75
C ARG A 66 7.83 14.79 -4.47
N VAL A 67 6.60 15.16 -4.14
CA VAL A 67 6.17 16.56 -3.96
C VAL A 67 6.45 17.09 -2.55
N GLY A 68 6.44 16.23 -1.53
CA GLY A 68 6.42 16.64 -0.12
C GLY A 68 5.02 17.05 0.35
N CYS A 69 4.87 17.39 1.63
CA CYS A 69 3.58 17.82 2.20
C CYS A 69 3.25 19.31 1.95
N GLY A 70 4.22 20.10 1.48
CA GLY A 70 4.05 21.52 1.17
C GLY A 70 3.97 22.47 2.37
N THR A 71 3.74 21.94 3.58
CA THR A 71 3.47 22.78 4.76
C THR A 71 4.57 22.75 5.82
N CYS A 72 5.40 21.71 5.87
CA CYS A 72 6.50 21.60 6.83
C CYS A 72 7.64 22.60 6.52
N GLN A 73 8.48 22.86 7.53
CA GLN A 73 9.64 23.75 7.38
C GLN A 73 10.55 23.35 6.22
N ALA A 74 10.76 22.04 6.01
CA ALA A 74 11.57 21.53 4.92
C ALA A 74 11.00 21.87 3.53
N CYS A 75 9.68 21.84 3.36
CA CYS A 75 9.02 22.23 2.11
C CYS A 75 9.05 23.74 1.85
N ARG A 76 9.25 24.57 2.88
CA ARG A 76 9.34 26.04 2.76
C ARG A 76 10.74 26.53 2.40
N ILE A 77 11.74 25.66 2.38
CA ILE A 77 13.12 26.03 2.05
C ILE A 77 13.32 25.92 0.52
N PRO A 78 13.52 27.04 -0.18
CA PRO A 78 13.59 27.07 -1.65
C PRO A 78 14.90 26.48 -2.19
N GLU A 79 16.00 26.62 -1.45
CA GLU A 79 17.35 26.31 -1.89
C GLU A 79 18.09 25.37 -0.93
N ASP A 80 19.06 24.62 -1.45
CA ASP A 80 19.90 23.74 -0.63
C ASP A 80 20.85 24.56 0.25
N CYS A 81 21.02 24.17 1.52
CA CYS A 81 21.79 24.96 2.49
C CYS A 81 23.30 25.05 2.20
N GLY A 82 23.83 24.25 1.27
CA GLY A 82 25.25 24.21 0.92
C GLY A 82 26.19 23.58 1.96
N ILE A 83 25.83 23.61 3.24
CA ILE A 83 26.74 23.26 4.36
C ILE A 83 26.48 21.89 5.00
N CYS A 84 25.33 21.26 4.75
CA CYS A 84 25.04 19.95 5.35
C CYS A 84 25.82 18.81 4.68
N SER A 85 25.97 17.66 5.35
CA SER A 85 26.73 16.51 4.83
C SER A 85 26.20 15.96 3.49
N ALA A 86 24.91 16.14 3.20
CA ALA A 86 24.32 15.81 1.90
C ALA A 86 24.76 16.81 0.81
N CYS A 87 24.76 18.11 1.11
CA CYS A 87 25.20 19.16 0.19
C CYS A 87 26.72 19.11 -0.05
N ALA A 88 27.51 18.80 0.97
CA ALA A 88 28.97 18.62 0.83
C ALA A 88 29.34 17.48 -0.13
N ARG A 89 28.48 16.46 -0.26
CA ARG A 89 28.65 15.35 -1.22
C ARG A 89 28.18 15.69 -2.63
N ASN A 90 27.42 16.76 -2.83
CA ASN A 90 26.89 17.18 -4.13
C ASN A 90 26.96 18.72 -4.24
N PRO A 91 28.15 19.29 -4.49
CA PRO A 91 28.32 20.73 -4.58
C PRO A 91 27.52 21.31 -5.77
N PRO A 92 27.03 22.56 -5.68
CA PRO A 92 26.35 23.22 -6.78
C PRO A 92 27.26 23.25 -8.02
N GLY A 93 26.77 22.70 -9.15
CA GLY A 93 27.54 22.53 -10.39
C GLY A 93 28.18 21.13 -10.58
N GLY A 94 28.02 20.22 -9.62
CA GLY A 94 28.47 18.83 -9.77
C GLY A 94 27.68 18.03 -10.80
N PRO A 95 28.25 16.96 -11.39
CA PRO A 95 27.55 16.11 -12.35
C PRO A 95 26.33 15.49 -11.69
N SER A 96 25.14 15.95 -12.08
CA SER A 96 23.85 15.35 -11.71
C SER A 96 23.67 14.06 -12.52
N GLY A 97 24.49 13.04 -12.24
CA GLY A 97 24.34 11.72 -12.83
C GLY A 97 23.03 11.07 -12.37
N PRO A 98 22.56 10.01 -13.06
CA PRO A 98 21.29 9.32 -12.79
C PRO A 98 21.25 8.53 -11.45
N GLY A 99 22.20 8.78 -10.55
CA GLY A 99 22.25 8.22 -9.20
C GLY A 99 21.33 8.96 -8.22
N ARG A 100 21.03 8.34 -7.08
CA ARG A 100 20.30 8.97 -5.98
C ARG A 100 21.17 10.05 -5.34
N THR A 101 21.15 11.27 -5.87
CA THR A 101 21.78 12.42 -5.22
C THR A 101 21.09 12.65 -3.87
N PRO A 102 21.85 12.75 -2.76
CA PRO A 102 21.25 12.95 -1.45
C PRO A 102 20.66 14.37 -1.38
N LYS A 103 19.34 14.47 -1.20
CA LYS A 103 18.67 15.76 -0.94
C LYS A 103 19.24 16.40 0.33
N CYS A 104 19.38 17.73 0.29
CA CYS A 104 19.72 18.58 1.43
C CYS A 104 18.95 18.12 2.68
N LEU A 105 19.64 17.96 3.80
CA LEU A 105 19.02 17.47 5.05
C LEU A 105 17.94 18.40 5.57
N LEU A 106 18.05 19.70 5.32
CA LEU A 106 17.02 20.68 5.70
C LEU A 106 15.76 20.59 4.84
N ARG A 107 15.81 19.91 3.69
CA ARG A 107 14.72 19.80 2.69
C ARG A 107 14.16 18.36 2.59
N ARG A 108 14.25 17.59 3.66
CA ARG A 108 13.75 16.20 3.73
C ARG A 108 12.38 16.08 4.36
#